data_AF-A0A943BLP9-F1
#
_entry.id   AF-A0A943BLP9-F1
#
_cell.length_a   1.000
_cell.length_b   1.000
_cell.length_c   1.000
_cell.angle_alpha   90.00
_cell.angle_beta   90.00
_cell.angle_gamma   90.00
#
_symmetry.space_group_name_H-M   'P 1'
#
loop_
_entity.id
_entity.type
_entity.pdbx_description
1 polymer ?
#
loop_
_entity_poly.entity_id
_entity_poly.type
_entity_poly.pdbx_seq_one_letter_code
_entity_poly.pdbx_strand_id
1 'polypeptide(L)'
;MQNTEKNYVVYVTDFGADPTGQTDSAEAVIRAMEQAKKIRREDPEGRITLDFPRGTYQFYPDKAEERELYVSNTVGANQEYKYKKIGILVEDINHLTVEGNESQFIFHGQMTVFAAIRSEDVEFRNFTEDFQVPTAVDITVESVEENMAVVYIPECYDYAVENGELHWYGERSPYTGEVYWTGINLFKYNYSQSNNRITKITVRENHLFDDYTGIEDLGNHRVRFSYEKKHESVQPGMCYQMRLTIRDTPGAFFWMSKDIRMINLNLRYLHGFGVLGQTSENITLDHVIFRAPEETGRTTAGYADFIQMSGCKGKIKIENCYFANAHDDPINIHGTFQQVVAISDDRREIRVRYMHKETAGFPSFAPGDEVEFTSRSTMLPVENTIGVVEKIISSPTGDSSEVESLTDTVIRLESPVPEEVKENAYVVENITFTPEVEVRNCEFRELPTRGVLITTRKPVIIENNAFYKLGMAPVYISCDANNWYESGRVEDVVIRNNRFYNCQGDGVIFIEPIITESAEERTVHKNIRIEKNSFYLNQNHAVDASSVDGLQIIDNEIHYSQKDQELYVMRACKNVQIENNREYLEE
;
A
#
# COMPACT_ATOMS: atom_id res chain seq x y z
N MET A 1 22.48 -38.63 -10.29
CA MET A 1 21.16 -38.97 -9.72
C MET A 1 20.27 -37.78 -9.96
N GLN A 2 19.25 -37.91 -10.82
CA GLN A 2 18.22 -36.87 -10.96
C GLN A 2 17.49 -36.80 -9.61
N ASN A 3 17.67 -35.72 -8.88
CA ASN A 3 16.88 -35.46 -7.68
C ASN A 3 15.47 -35.14 -8.20
N THR A 4 14.56 -36.13 -8.22
CA THR A 4 13.16 -35.87 -8.51
C THR A 4 12.59 -35.13 -7.32
N GLU A 5 12.37 -33.82 -7.46
CA GLU A 5 11.65 -33.01 -6.47
C GLU A 5 10.35 -33.74 -6.10
N LYS A 6 10.18 -34.01 -4.81
CA LYS A 6 8.95 -34.61 -4.29
C LYS A 6 7.94 -33.51 -4.01
N ASN A 7 6.69 -33.76 -4.38
CA ASN A 7 5.57 -32.88 -4.08
C ASN A 7 4.76 -33.48 -2.93
N TYR A 8 4.52 -32.67 -1.90
CA TYR A 8 3.69 -33.00 -0.75
C TYR A 8 2.43 -32.16 -0.77
N VAL A 9 1.29 -32.77 -0.46
CA VAL A 9 0.01 -32.05 -0.31
C VAL A 9 -0.44 -32.20 1.14
N VAL A 10 -0.73 -31.07 1.78
CA VAL A 10 -1.26 -30.97 3.14
C VAL A 10 -2.67 -30.39 3.02
N TYR A 11 -3.68 -31.24 3.09
CA TYR A 11 -5.07 -30.80 3.06
C TYR A 11 -5.46 -30.21 4.42
N VAL A 12 -5.88 -28.95 4.46
CA VAL A 12 -6.24 -28.29 5.73
C VAL A 12 -7.42 -28.97 6.43
N THR A 13 -8.27 -29.66 5.68
CA THR A 13 -9.43 -30.41 6.20
C THR A 13 -9.01 -31.62 7.03
N ASP A 14 -7.85 -32.23 6.75
CA ASP A 14 -7.30 -33.33 7.57
C ASP A 14 -6.90 -32.84 8.98
N PHE A 15 -6.75 -31.51 9.14
CA PHE A 15 -6.46 -30.84 10.40
C PHE A 15 -7.67 -30.16 11.01
N GLY A 16 -8.85 -30.31 10.40
CA GLY A 16 -10.14 -29.83 10.92
C GLY A 16 -10.58 -28.46 10.41
N ALA A 17 -10.00 -27.93 9.34
CA ALA A 17 -10.52 -26.71 8.71
C ALA A 17 -11.88 -27.02 8.06
N ASP A 18 -12.84 -26.11 8.21
CA ASP A 18 -14.23 -26.34 7.81
C ASP A 18 -14.55 -25.60 6.50
N PRO A 19 -14.66 -26.31 5.36
CA PRO A 19 -14.99 -25.69 4.07
C PRO A 19 -16.47 -25.27 3.96
N THR A 20 -17.31 -25.59 4.94
CA THR A 20 -18.72 -25.15 4.94
C THR A 20 -18.89 -23.73 5.47
N GLY A 21 -17.84 -23.16 6.07
CA GLY A 21 -17.84 -21.80 6.60
C GLY A 21 -18.63 -21.62 7.90
N GLN A 22 -18.94 -22.71 8.63
CA GLN A 22 -19.70 -22.66 9.87
C GLN A 22 -18.82 -22.50 11.10
N THR A 23 -17.56 -22.94 11.04
CA THR A 23 -16.63 -22.88 12.17
C THR A 23 -15.30 -22.24 11.81
N ASP A 24 -14.64 -21.67 12.82
CA ASP A 24 -13.30 -21.10 12.71
C ASP A 24 -12.27 -22.13 12.25
N SER A 25 -11.46 -21.74 11.26
CA SER A 25 -10.41 -22.56 10.66
C SER A 25 -9.00 -22.17 11.11
N ALA A 26 -8.83 -21.11 11.91
CA ALA A 26 -7.51 -20.61 12.33
C ALA A 26 -6.62 -21.70 12.96
N GLU A 27 -7.08 -22.36 14.03
CA GLU A 27 -6.28 -23.41 14.70
C GLU A 27 -6.01 -24.62 13.80
N ALA A 28 -6.91 -24.93 12.86
CA ALA A 28 -6.70 -26.02 11.92
C ALA A 28 -5.60 -25.71 10.90
N VAL A 29 -5.58 -24.49 10.39
CA VAL A 29 -4.52 -24.01 9.49
C VAL A 29 -3.18 -23.94 10.21
N ILE A 30 -3.14 -23.53 11.49
CA ILE A 30 -1.92 -23.60 12.32
C ILE A 30 -1.39 -25.03 12.39
N ARG A 31 -2.25 -26.02 12.68
CA ARG A 31 -1.84 -27.44 12.73
C ARG A 31 -1.35 -27.95 11.38
N ALA A 32 -1.99 -27.55 10.29
CA ALA A 32 -1.57 -27.91 8.94
C ALA A 32 -0.20 -27.29 8.58
N MET A 33 0.05 -26.05 8.99
CA MET A 33 1.35 -25.39 8.81
C MET A 33 2.45 -26.07 9.64
N GLU A 34 2.15 -26.52 10.85
CA GLU A 34 3.09 -27.32 11.64
C GLU A 34 3.44 -28.67 10.98
N GLN A 35 2.49 -29.26 10.24
CA GLN A 35 2.80 -30.41 9.38
C GLN A 35 3.72 -30.03 8.22
N ALA A 36 3.48 -28.90 7.56
CA ALA A 36 4.37 -28.39 6.51
C ALA A 36 5.81 -28.16 7.04
N LYS A 37 5.96 -27.60 8.25
CA LYS A 37 7.27 -27.45 8.92
C LYS A 37 7.96 -28.78 9.22
N LYS A 38 7.20 -29.84 9.52
CA LYS A 38 7.77 -31.18 9.70
C LYS A 38 8.28 -31.74 8.38
N ILE A 39 7.48 -31.63 7.32
CA ILE A 39 7.88 -32.06 5.96
C ILE A 39 9.14 -31.32 5.52
N ARG A 40 9.21 -29.98 5.69
CA ARG A 40 10.40 -29.19 5.34
C ARG A 40 11.66 -29.61 6.10
N ARG A 41 11.54 -30.03 7.36
CA ARG A 41 12.67 -30.55 8.15
C ARG A 41 13.17 -31.92 7.65
N GLU A 42 12.27 -32.73 7.10
CA GLU A 42 12.59 -34.07 6.58
C GLU A 42 13.05 -34.02 5.11
N ASP A 43 12.56 -33.06 4.32
CA ASP A 43 12.85 -32.87 2.91
C ASP A 43 13.06 -31.38 2.56
N PRO A 44 14.30 -30.86 2.71
CA PRO A 44 14.61 -29.45 2.49
C PRO A 44 14.34 -28.91 1.08
N GLU A 45 14.24 -29.78 0.07
CA GLU A 45 14.00 -29.39 -1.33
C GLU A 45 12.59 -29.78 -1.83
N GLY A 46 11.82 -30.53 -1.05
CA GLY A 46 10.47 -30.93 -1.42
C GLY A 46 9.55 -29.73 -1.60
N ARG A 47 8.61 -29.75 -2.54
CA ARG A 47 7.59 -28.69 -2.68
C ARG A 47 6.36 -29.06 -1.89
N ILE A 48 5.77 -28.10 -1.17
CA ILE A 48 4.62 -28.32 -0.30
C ILE A 48 3.44 -27.51 -0.85
N THR A 49 2.28 -28.15 -0.98
CA THR A 49 1.00 -27.47 -1.23
C THR A 49 0.16 -27.58 0.02
N LEU A 50 -0.14 -26.44 0.66
CA LEU A 50 -1.19 -26.31 1.65
C LEU A 50 -2.51 -26.12 0.89
N ASP A 51 -3.29 -27.20 0.78
CA ASP A 51 -4.47 -27.26 -0.07
C ASP A 51 -5.73 -26.98 0.73
N PHE A 52 -6.47 -25.96 0.29
CA PHE A 52 -7.84 -25.65 0.72
C PHE A 52 -8.81 -26.18 -0.34
N PRO A 53 -9.49 -27.31 -0.10
CA PRO A 53 -10.59 -27.73 -0.97
C PRO A 53 -11.62 -26.61 -1.11
N ARG A 54 -12.19 -26.46 -2.31
CA ARG A 54 -13.17 -25.41 -2.60
C ARG A 54 -14.24 -25.31 -1.50
N GLY A 55 -14.31 -24.16 -0.85
CA GLY A 55 -15.27 -23.91 0.21
C GLY A 55 -15.24 -22.47 0.71
N THR A 56 -15.92 -22.23 1.81
CA THR A 56 -15.83 -21.00 2.60
C THR A 56 -15.14 -21.33 3.90
N TYR A 57 -14.13 -20.56 4.28
CA TYR A 57 -13.36 -20.75 5.52
C TYR A 57 -13.40 -19.47 6.35
N GLN A 58 -13.70 -19.61 7.64
CA GLN A 58 -13.76 -18.49 8.58
C GLN A 58 -12.44 -18.40 9.35
N PHE A 59 -11.94 -17.19 9.58
CA PHE A 59 -10.72 -16.95 10.36
C PHE A 59 -10.98 -15.88 11.42
N TYR A 60 -10.88 -16.26 12.69
CA TYR A 60 -11.09 -15.33 13.80
C TYR A 60 -9.76 -14.94 14.48
N PRO A 61 -9.59 -13.65 14.85
CA PRO A 61 -8.38 -13.14 15.48
C PRO A 61 -8.18 -13.70 16.90
N ASP A 62 -9.22 -14.24 17.53
CA ASP A 62 -9.15 -14.85 18.87
C ASP A 62 -8.28 -16.10 18.92
N LYS A 63 -8.11 -16.78 17.76
CA LYS A 63 -7.42 -18.06 17.62
C LYS A 63 -6.31 -18.05 16.55
N ALA A 64 -6.10 -16.90 15.93
CA ALA A 64 -5.02 -16.67 14.98
C ALA A 64 -3.64 -16.69 15.64
N GLU A 65 -2.60 -16.86 14.83
CA GLU A 65 -1.22 -16.64 15.27
C GLU A 65 -1.02 -15.18 15.65
N GLU A 66 -0.21 -14.93 16.67
CA GLU A 66 0.15 -13.57 17.10
C GLU A 66 1.67 -13.42 17.10
N ARG A 67 2.15 -12.32 16.53
CA ARG A 67 3.58 -11.96 16.52
C ARG A 67 3.75 -10.51 16.95
N GLU A 68 4.76 -10.24 17.76
CA GLU A 68 5.26 -8.87 17.90
C GLU A 68 5.93 -8.48 16.59
N LEU A 69 5.43 -7.43 15.93
CA LEU A 69 5.92 -6.96 14.64
C LEU A 69 5.86 -5.44 14.52
N TYR A 70 6.90 -4.87 13.94
CA TYR A 70 7.01 -3.47 13.53
C TYR A 70 7.01 -3.38 12.00
N VAL A 71 6.10 -2.56 11.48
CA VAL A 71 5.75 -2.58 10.05
C VAL A 71 5.83 -1.17 9.48
N SER A 72 6.52 -1.01 8.35
CA SER A 72 6.65 0.28 7.64
C SER A 72 5.29 0.92 7.33
N ASN A 73 5.19 2.26 7.31
CA ASN A 73 4.01 3.04 6.90
C ASN A 73 2.69 2.73 7.68
N THR A 74 2.76 1.98 8.78
CA THR A 74 1.65 1.65 9.68
C THR A 74 1.66 2.57 10.90
N VAL A 75 1.61 2.04 12.13
CA VAL A 75 1.87 2.78 13.37
C VAL A 75 3.36 2.88 13.72
N GLY A 76 4.25 2.33 12.89
CA GLY A 76 5.70 2.34 13.07
C GLY A 76 6.11 1.78 14.44
N ALA A 77 6.90 2.54 15.20
CA ALA A 77 7.44 2.13 16.49
C ALA A 77 6.45 2.22 17.68
N ASN A 78 5.16 2.52 17.45
CA ASN A 78 4.19 2.55 18.54
C ASN A 78 3.93 1.14 19.09
N GLN A 79 4.36 0.91 20.34
CA GLN A 79 4.29 -0.38 21.00
C GLN A 79 2.86 -0.78 21.40
N GLU A 80 1.90 0.14 21.44
CA GLU A 80 0.49 -0.14 21.73
C GLU A 80 -0.11 -1.15 20.73
N TYR A 81 0.38 -1.16 19.49
CA TYR A 81 -0.11 -2.02 18.42
C TYR A 81 0.89 -3.10 18.03
N LYS A 82 1.92 -3.38 18.83
CA LYS A 82 3.04 -4.23 18.41
C LYS A 82 2.62 -5.67 18.07
N TYR A 83 1.57 -6.19 18.69
CA TYR A 83 1.08 -7.55 18.41
C TYR A 83 0.15 -7.55 17.20
N LYS A 84 0.55 -8.28 16.16
CA LYS A 84 -0.22 -8.50 14.93
C LYS A 84 -0.79 -9.90 14.94
N LYS A 85 -2.09 -9.99 14.73
CA LYS A 85 -2.81 -11.26 14.55
C LYS A 85 -2.86 -11.61 13.08
N ILE A 86 -2.51 -12.84 12.73
CA ILE A 86 -2.28 -13.28 11.35
C ILE A 86 -3.08 -14.54 11.08
N GLY A 87 -3.99 -14.48 10.09
CA GLY A 87 -4.88 -15.60 9.78
C GLY A 87 -4.16 -16.79 9.14
N ILE A 88 -3.39 -16.53 8.08
CA ILE A 88 -2.56 -17.55 7.42
C ILE A 88 -1.09 -17.11 7.46
N LEU A 89 -0.29 -17.73 8.32
CA LEU A 89 1.12 -17.38 8.52
C LEU A 89 2.05 -18.45 7.92
N VAL A 90 2.78 -18.10 6.86
CA VAL A 90 3.93 -18.87 6.36
C VAL A 90 5.19 -18.28 6.99
N GLU A 91 5.81 -18.99 7.93
CA GLU A 91 6.96 -18.49 8.69
C GLU A 91 8.08 -19.55 8.75
N ASP A 92 9.28 -19.17 8.32
CA ASP A 92 10.48 -20.03 8.27
C ASP A 92 10.25 -21.31 7.43
N ILE A 93 9.52 -21.21 6.31
CA ILE A 93 9.23 -22.33 5.40
C ILE A 93 9.43 -21.91 3.95
N ASN A 94 10.28 -22.65 3.23
CA ASN A 94 10.50 -22.43 1.80
C ASN A 94 9.62 -23.35 0.92
N HIS A 95 9.52 -23.06 -0.38
CA HIS A 95 8.85 -23.87 -1.42
C HIS A 95 7.44 -24.31 -1.04
N LEU A 96 6.59 -23.35 -0.63
CA LEU A 96 5.22 -23.60 -0.18
C LEU A 96 4.20 -22.84 -1.03
N THR A 97 3.19 -23.56 -1.50
CA THR A 97 2.02 -22.98 -2.17
C THR A 97 0.80 -23.08 -1.26
N VAL A 98 0.17 -21.96 -0.96
CA VAL A 98 -1.19 -21.90 -0.42
C VAL A 98 -2.16 -21.92 -1.60
N GLU A 99 -2.79 -23.07 -1.82
CA GLU A 99 -3.73 -23.32 -2.91
C GLU A 99 -5.17 -23.16 -2.38
N GLY A 100 -5.88 -22.16 -2.91
CA GLY A 100 -7.24 -21.84 -2.52
C GLY A 100 -8.34 -22.60 -3.27
N ASN A 101 -8.08 -23.16 -4.46
CA ASN A 101 -9.08 -23.85 -5.27
C ASN A 101 -10.43 -23.10 -5.45
N GLU A 102 -10.38 -21.79 -5.71
CA GLU A 102 -11.52 -20.87 -5.81
C GLU A 102 -12.32 -20.70 -4.50
N SER A 103 -11.71 -20.98 -3.34
CA SER A 103 -12.34 -20.80 -2.03
C SER A 103 -12.55 -19.33 -1.67
N GLN A 104 -13.44 -19.11 -0.71
CA GLN A 104 -13.65 -17.84 -0.02
C GLN A 104 -13.08 -17.91 1.38
N PHE A 105 -12.18 -16.99 1.72
CA PHE A 105 -11.63 -16.83 3.06
C PHE A 105 -12.26 -15.59 3.68
N ILE A 106 -13.04 -15.78 4.74
CA ILE A 106 -13.74 -14.71 5.44
C ILE A 106 -13.04 -14.46 6.78
N PHE A 107 -12.47 -13.26 6.91
CA PHE A 107 -11.76 -12.82 8.10
C PHE A 107 -12.67 -12.00 9.00
N HIS A 108 -12.39 -12.03 10.30
CA HIS A 108 -13.19 -11.35 11.32
C HIS A 108 -12.33 -10.35 12.10
N GLY A 109 -12.97 -9.32 12.64
CA GLY A 109 -12.33 -8.29 13.44
C GLY A 109 -11.19 -7.56 12.72
N GLN A 110 -10.09 -7.34 13.44
CA GLN A 110 -8.93 -6.59 12.97
C GLN A 110 -7.70 -7.51 12.92
N MET A 111 -7.25 -7.88 11.73
CA MET A 111 -6.13 -8.81 11.56
C MET A 111 -5.48 -8.70 10.18
N THR A 112 -4.25 -9.19 10.09
CA THR A 112 -3.58 -9.50 8.81
C THR A 112 -4.16 -10.79 8.25
N VAL A 113 -4.58 -10.78 6.98
CA VAL A 113 -5.22 -11.93 6.32
C VAL A 113 -4.21 -13.05 6.05
N PHE A 114 -3.03 -12.71 5.52
CA PHE A 114 -1.94 -13.66 5.34
C PHE A 114 -0.56 -12.99 5.36
N ALA A 115 0.46 -13.75 5.72
CA ALA A 115 1.84 -13.27 5.73
C ALA A 115 2.85 -14.35 5.31
N ALA A 116 3.97 -13.90 4.74
CA ALA A 116 5.18 -14.69 4.55
C ALA A 116 6.35 -14.01 5.29
N ILE A 117 6.96 -14.70 6.24
CA ILE A 117 8.04 -14.18 7.07
C ILE A 117 9.24 -15.12 6.98
N ARG A 118 10.43 -14.59 6.67
CA ARG A 118 11.69 -15.34 6.54
C ARG A 118 11.54 -16.62 5.69
N SER A 119 10.87 -16.50 4.55
CA SER A 119 10.48 -17.62 3.70
C SER A 119 10.85 -17.36 2.23
N GLU A 120 11.13 -18.42 1.47
CA GLU A 120 11.53 -18.36 0.06
C GLU A 120 10.64 -19.23 -0.86
N ASP A 121 10.31 -18.74 -2.06
CA ASP A 121 9.44 -19.42 -3.04
C ASP A 121 8.08 -19.79 -2.43
N VAL A 122 7.34 -18.75 -2.01
CA VAL A 122 5.99 -18.86 -1.46
C VAL A 122 4.96 -18.33 -2.45
N GLU A 123 3.92 -19.10 -2.70
CA GLU A 123 2.85 -18.73 -3.62
C GLU A 123 1.47 -18.78 -2.94
N PHE A 124 0.73 -17.68 -2.98
CA PHE A 124 -0.67 -17.60 -2.59
C PHE A 124 -1.52 -17.54 -3.85
N ARG A 125 -2.44 -18.49 -4.06
CA ARG A 125 -3.22 -18.52 -5.31
C ARG A 125 -4.64 -19.03 -5.21
N ASN A 126 -5.45 -18.59 -6.17
CA ASN A 126 -6.80 -19.08 -6.44
C ASN A 126 -7.78 -18.96 -5.25
N PHE A 127 -7.85 -17.81 -4.59
CA PHE A 127 -8.87 -17.56 -3.58
C PHE A 127 -9.40 -16.14 -3.62
N THR A 128 -10.57 -15.96 -3.02
CA THR A 128 -11.13 -14.66 -2.67
C THR A 128 -11.00 -14.48 -1.17
N GLU A 129 -10.54 -13.32 -0.71
CA GLU A 129 -10.62 -12.93 0.71
C GLU A 129 -11.55 -11.75 0.90
N ASP A 130 -12.25 -11.72 2.03
CA ASP A 130 -13.07 -10.59 2.47
C ASP A 130 -13.17 -10.57 4.00
N PHE A 131 -13.74 -9.50 4.55
CA PHE A 131 -14.07 -9.40 5.97
C PHE A 131 -15.58 -9.53 6.20
N GLN A 132 -15.94 -10.19 7.30
CA GLN A 132 -17.34 -10.30 7.73
C GLN A 132 -17.97 -8.93 7.97
N VAL A 133 -17.29 -8.06 8.72
CA VAL A 133 -17.63 -6.64 8.84
C VAL A 133 -16.38 -5.77 8.71
N PRO A 134 -16.18 -5.09 7.56
CA PRO A 134 -15.06 -4.18 7.35
C PRO A 134 -15.04 -3.01 8.32
N THR A 135 -13.84 -2.57 8.73
CA THR A 135 -13.68 -1.40 9.62
C THR A 135 -13.74 -0.03 8.90
N ALA A 136 -13.94 -0.05 7.59
CA ALA A 136 -14.29 1.12 6.80
C ALA A 136 -15.78 1.01 6.45
N VAL A 137 -16.55 2.02 6.84
CA VAL A 137 -18.00 2.05 6.69
C VAL A 137 -18.38 2.85 5.46
N ASP A 138 -19.25 2.26 4.65
CA ASP A 138 -19.84 2.85 3.46
C ASP A 138 -21.33 3.13 3.69
N ILE A 139 -21.84 4.27 3.27
CA ILE A 139 -23.26 4.64 3.38
C ILE A 139 -23.71 5.41 2.15
N THR A 140 -24.72 4.90 1.43
CA THR A 140 -25.14 5.47 0.13
C THR A 140 -26.45 6.24 0.27
N VAL A 141 -26.51 7.47 -0.24
CA VAL A 141 -27.78 8.20 -0.36
C VAL A 141 -28.66 7.55 -1.45
N GLU A 142 -29.84 7.04 -1.08
CA GLU A 142 -30.82 6.48 -2.01
C GLU A 142 -31.74 7.58 -2.57
N SER A 143 -32.19 8.51 -1.72
CA SER A 143 -33.12 9.57 -2.12
C SER A 143 -32.97 10.83 -1.26
N VAL A 144 -33.39 11.97 -1.81
CA VAL A 144 -33.45 13.26 -1.10
C VAL A 144 -34.80 13.92 -1.33
N GLU A 145 -35.31 14.59 -0.30
CA GLU A 145 -36.53 15.41 -0.34
C GLU A 145 -36.29 16.66 0.51
N GLU A 146 -36.23 17.83 -0.12
CA GLU A 146 -35.89 19.10 0.53
C GLU A 146 -34.60 18.99 1.39
N ASN A 147 -34.72 19.14 2.71
CA ASN A 147 -33.65 19.02 3.70
C ASN A 147 -33.62 17.64 4.37
N MET A 148 -34.11 16.59 3.71
CA MET A 148 -34.03 15.21 4.17
C MET A 148 -33.27 14.35 3.16
N ALA A 149 -32.55 13.36 3.67
CA ALA A 149 -31.91 12.31 2.88
C ALA A 149 -32.22 10.94 3.49
N VAL A 150 -32.61 9.98 2.64
CA VAL A 150 -32.66 8.56 3.01
C VAL A 150 -31.42 7.89 2.47
N VAL A 151 -30.71 7.20 3.35
CA VAL A 151 -29.48 6.49 3.04
C VAL A 151 -29.65 4.99 3.26
N TYR A 152 -28.91 4.21 2.49
CA TYR A 152 -28.75 2.78 2.63
C TYR A 152 -27.38 2.44 3.25
N ILE A 153 -27.41 1.60 4.26
CA ILE A 153 -26.23 1.05 4.94
C ILE A 153 -26.07 -0.41 4.47
N PRO A 154 -24.94 -0.82 3.85
CA PRO A 154 -24.71 -2.20 3.44
C PRO A 154 -25.03 -3.24 4.53
N GLU A 155 -25.62 -4.37 4.14
CA GLU A 155 -26.11 -5.42 5.06
C GLU A 155 -25.03 -6.01 5.99
N CYS A 156 -23.75 -5.87 5.64
CA CYS A 156 -22.67 -6.34 6.50
C CYS A 156 -22.51 -5.50 7.77
N TYR A 157 -22.94 -4.23 7.77
CA TYR A 157 -22.73 -3.35 8.93
C TYR A 157 -23.93 -3.42 9.88
N ASP A 158 -23.66 -3.79 11.12
CA ASP A 158 -24.60 -3.64 12.22
C ASP A 158 -24.63 -2.19 12.69
N TYR A 159 -25.82 -1.65 12.94
CA TYR A 159 -25.99 -0.27 13.41
C TYR A 159 -27.18 -0.11 14.36
N ALA A 160 -27.21 1.00 15.10
CA ALA A 160 -28.35 1.45 15.88
C ALA A 160 -28.49 2.97 15.82
N VAL A 161 -29.73 3.49 15.85
CA VAL A 161 -29.98 4.93 16.01
C VAL A 161 -30.43 5.20 17.45
N GLU A 162 -29.57 5.85 18.22
CA GLU A 162 -29.79 6.11 19.65
C GLU A 162 -29.50 7.57 19.95
N ASN A 163 -30.39 8.25 20.69
CA ASN A 163 -30.22 9.66 21.09
C ASN A 163 -29.92 10.63 19.94
N GLY A 164 -30.38 10.33 18.73
CA GLY A 164 -30.11 11.13 17.53
C GLY A 164 -28.71 10.92 16.93
N GLU A 165 -28.01 9.86 17.31
CA GLU A 165 -26.72 9.45 16.77
C GLU A 165 -26.82 8.07 16.11
N LEU A 166 -25.99 7.84 15.11
CA LEU A 166 -25.83 6.55 14.44
C LEU A 166 -24.64 5.81 15.06
N HIS A 167 -24.91 4.70 15.74
CA HIS A 167 -23.89 3.83 16.33
C HIS A 167 -23.57 2.68 15.39
N TRP A 168 -22.29 2.41 15.20
CA TRP A 168 -21.75 1.36 14.34
C TRP A 168 -21.16 0.23 15.18
N TYR A 169 -21.37 -1.01 14.74
CA TYR A 169 -20.85 -2.19 15.40
C TYR A 169 -20.21 -3.13 14.38
N GLY A 170 -19.03 -3.62 14.70
CA GLY A 170 -18.52 -4.85 14.11
C GLY A 170 -19.28 -6.07 14.62
N GLU A 171 -18.97 -7.22 14.05
CA GLU A 171 -19.45 -8.50 14.52
C GLU A 171 -18.92 -8.83 15.92
N ARG A 172 -19.61 -9.75 16.59
CA ARG A 172 -19.22 -10.25 17.91
C ARG A 172 -18.30 -11.45 17.79
N SER A 173 -17.25 -11.47 18.61
CA SER A 173 -16.41 -12.65 18.78
C SER A 173 -17.26 -13.83 19.28
N PRO A 174 -17.20 -15.00 18.61
CA PRO A 174 -17.89 -16.20 19.10
C PRO A 174 -17.22 -16.77 20.37
N TYR A 175 -16.05 -16.28 20.75
CA TYR A 175 -15.28 -16.75 21.91
C TYR A 175 -15.49 -15.89 23.15
N THR A 176 -15.58 -14.57 22.97
CA THR A 176 -15.68 -13.62 24.10
C THR A 176 -17.06 -12.98 24.21
N GLY A 177 -17.84 -12.93 23.12
CA GLY A 177 -19.12 -12.21 23.04
C GLY A 177 -18.98 -10.69 22.88
N GLU A 178 -17.74 -10.16 22.94
CA GLU A 178 -17.44 -8.75 22.73
C GLU A 178 -17.48 -8.39 21.25
N VAL A 179 -17.82 -7.13 20.96
CA VAL A 179 -17.80 -6.58 19.60
C VAL A 179 -16.36 -6.23 19.21
N TYR A 180 -15.93 -6.57 17.99
CA TYR A 180 -14.54 -6.30 17.57
C TYR A 180 -14.20 -4.82 17.45
N TRP A 181 -15.14 -3.99 17.00
CA TRP A 181 -14.95 -2.54 16.91
C TRP A 181 -16.29 -1.81 16.94
N THR A 182 -16.29 -0.57 17.42
CA THR A 182 -17.48 0.28 17.44
C THR A 182 -17.16 1.68 16.93
N GLY A 183 -18.19 2.39 16.50
CA GLY A 183 -18.08 3.78 16.06
C GLY A 183 -19.37 4.55 16.33
N ILE A 184 -19.31 5.88 16.21
CA ILE A 184 -20.48 6.77 16.31
C ILE A 184 -20.38 7.80 15.20
N ASN A 185 -21.48 8.03 14.48
CA ASN A 185 -21.65 8.98 13.38
C ASN A 185 -20.46 8.91 12.41
N LEU A 186 -19.98 10.07 11.95
CA LEU A 186 -18.64 10.21 11.42
C LEU A 186 -17.63 10.03 12.57
N PHE A 187 -16.67 9.11 12.41
CA PHE A 187 -15.73 8.82 13.50
C PHE A 187 -14.93 10.07 13.92
N LYS A 188 -14.71 10.24 15.23
CA LYS A 188 -14.02 11.42 15.82
C LYS A 188 -12.61 11.65 15.26
N TYR A 189 -11.90 10.58 14.90
CA TYR A 189 -10.59 10.61 14.26
C TYR A 189 -10.66 9.92 12.90
N ASN A 190 -11.55 10.43 12.04
CA ASN A 190 -11.80 9.83 10.75
C ASN A 190 -10.81 10.28 9.68
N TYR A 191 -10.64 9.40 8.71
CA TYR A 191 -10.21 9.77 7.37
C TYR A 191 -11.33 9.38 6.41
N SER A 192 -12.03 10.38 5.88
CA SER A 192 -13.25 10.18 5.09
C SER A 192 -13.06 10.57 3.63
N GLN A 193 -13.91 9.97 2.79
CA GLN A 193 -14.03 10.30 1.39
C GLN A 193 -15.45 10.00 0.93
N SER A 194 -15.79 10.38 -0.30
CA SER A 194 -17.07 10.03 -0.91
C SER A 194 -16.89 9.65 -2.36
N ASN A 195 -17.63 8.62 -2.78
CA ASN A 195 -17.67 8.09 -4.13
C ASN A 195 -19.04 8.37 -4.74
N ASN A 196 -19.06 9.09 -5.86
CA ASN A 196 -20.27 9.20 -6.65
C ASN A 196 -20.43 7.94 -7.50
N ARG A 197 -21.37 7.08 -7.13
CA ARG A 197 -21.56 5.76 -7.76
C ARG A 197 -21.99 5.83 -9.22
N ILE A 198 -22.47 6.99 -9.68
CA ILE A 198 -22.88 7.26 -11.06
C ILE A 198 -21.67 7.71 -11.89
N THR A 199 -20.95 8.73 -11.42
CA THR A 199 -19.81 9.30 -12.18
C THR A 199 -18.52 8.52 -11.99
N LYS A 200 -18.44 7.66 -10.97
CA LYS A 200 -17.25 6.89 -10.54
C LYS A 200 -16.08 7.78 -10.13
N ILE A 201 -16.39 8.97 -9.58
CA ILE A 201 -15.41 9.91 -9.05
C ILE A 201 -15.42 9.79 -7.53
N THR A 202 -14.23 9.71 -6.94
CA THR A 202 -14.03 9.70 -5.50
C THR A 202 -13.29 10.97 -5.08
N VAL A 203 -13.73 11.63 -4.00
CA VAL A 203 -13.15 12.86 -3.47
C VAL A 203 -12.96 12.77 -1.95
N ARG A 204 -12.02 13.54 -1.38
CA ARG A 204 -11.66 13.51 0.05
C ARG A 204 -12.60 14.36 0.92
N GLU A 205 -13.90 14.09 0.84
CA GLU A 205 -14.92 14.86 1.56
C GLU A 205 -16.06 13.96 2.03
N ASN A 206 -16.64 14.28 3.19
CA ASN A 206 -17.85 13.64 3.71
C ASN A 206 -18.71 14.67 4.47
N HIS A 207 -19.81 15.07 3.84
CA HIS A 207 -20.74 16.08 4.34
C HIS A 207 -22.07 15.48 4.83
N LEU A 208 -22.17 14.15 4.96
CA LEU A 208 -23.41 13.50 5.34
C LEU A 208 -23.82 13.83 6.78
N PHE A 209 -22.83 14.00 7.66
CA PHE A 209 -23.03 14.25 9.09
C PHE A 209 -22.93 15.74 9.46
N ASP A 210 -22.85 16.63 8.48
CA ASP A 210 -22.82 18.07 8.71
C ASP A 210 -24.24 18.59 8.96
N ASP A 211 -24.43 19.44 9.97
CA ASP A 211 -25.66 20.20 10.27
C ASP A 211 -26.97 19.38 10.30
N TYR A 212 -26.89 18.09 10.64
CA TYR A 212 -28.07 17.25 10.82
C TYR A 212 -28.82 17.65 12.09
N THR A 213 -30.15 17.64 12.03
CA THR A 213 -31.06 17.95 13.15
C THR A 213 -31.77 16.71 13.69
N GLY A 214 -31.74 15.60 12.94
CA GLY A 214 -32.27 14.33 13.39
C GLY A 214 -31.84 13.16 12.51
N ILE A 215 -31.71 12.00 13.15
CA ILE A 215 -31.46 10.69 12.51
C ILE A 215 -32.59 9.76 12.96
N GLU A 216 -33.19 9.04 12.02
CA GLU A 216 -34.26 8.09 12.28
C GLU A 216 -34.00 6.78 11.52
N ASP A 217 -34.10 5.65 12.22
CA ASP A 217 -34.07 4.34 11.58
C ASP A 217 -35.44 4.01 10.95
N LEU A 218 -35.45 3.80 9.64
CA LEU A 218 -36.62 3.39 8.88
C LEU A 218 -36.74 1.86 8.76
N GLY A 219 -35.76 1.12 9.29
CA GLY A 219 -35.62 -0.32 9.15
C GLY A 219 -35.15 -0.75 7.76
N ASN A 220 -34.85 -2.04 7.60
CA ASN A 220 -34.29 -2.62 6.37
C ASN A 220 -33.06 -1.83 5.86
N HIS A 221 -32.13 -1.55 6.78
CA HIS A 221 -30.87 -0.86 6.48
C HIS A 221 -31.02 0.54 5.89
N ARG A 222 -32.13 1.22 6.22
CA ARG A 222 -32.43 2.57 5.75
C ARG A 222 -32.53 3.53 6.92
N VAL A 223 -31.79 4.61 6.82
CA VAL A 223 -31.75 5.66 7.82
C VAL A 223 -32.12 6.99 7.17
N ARG A 224 -32.92 7.80 7.85
CA ARG A 224 -33.28 9.14 7.41
C ARG A 224 -32.49 10.18 8.20
N PHE A 225 -31.77 11.03 7.49
CA PHE A 225 -31.17 12.25 8.01
C PHE A 225 -32.09 13.44 7.70
N SER A 226 -32.32 14.28 8.71
CA SER A 226 -32.94 15.60 8.56
C SER A 226 -31.89 16.67 8.82
N TYR A 227 -31.89 17.76 8.06
CA TYR A 227 -30.90 18.84 8.14
C TYR A 227 -31.56 20.18 8.40
N GLU A 228 -30.85 21.12 9.04
CA GLU A 228 -31.26 22.53 8.99
C GLU A 228 -31.10 23.07 7.57
N LYS A 229 -29.97 22.73 6.94
CA LYS A 229 -29.70 22.95 5.53
C LYS A 229 -28.84 21.82 4.99
N LYS A 230 -29.38 21.01 4.08
CA LYS A 230 -28.66 19.88 3.50
C LYS A 230 -27.52 20.36 2.58
N HIS A 231 -26.34 19.78 2.71
CA HIS A 231 -25.22 20.05 1.81
C HIS A 231 -25.54 19.63 0.36
N GLU A 232 -24.95 20.31 -0.62
CA GLU A 232 -25.24 20.08 -2.04
C GLU A 232 -24.74 18.73 -2.54
N SER A 233 -23.68 18.18 -1.93
CA SER A 233 -23.12 16.87 -2.29
C SER A 233 -23.97 15.69 -1.81
N VAL A 234 -24.86 15.89 -0.84
CA VAL A 234 -25.79 14.85 -0.35
C VAL A 234 -26.87 14.65 -1.41
N GLN A 235 -26.61 13.76 -2.37
CA GLN A 235 -27.46 13.51 -3.53
C GLN A 235 -27.58 12.01 -3.78
N PRO A 236 -28.68 11.53 -4.41
CA PRO A 236 -28.85 10.13 -4.76
C PRO A 236 -27.63 9.58 -5.51
N GLY A 237 -27.14 8.42 -5.07
CA GLY A 237 -25.96 7.75 -5.61
C GLY A 237 -24.63 8.19 -5.00
N MET A 238 -24.59 9.18 -4.10
CA MET A 238 -23.39 9.50 -3.33
C MET A 238 -23.18 8.46 -2.23
N CYS A 239 -22.04 7.78 -2.26
CA CYS A 239 -21.58 6.87 -1.21
C CYS A 239 -20.55 7.59 -0.34
N TYR A 240 -20.90 7.85 0.91
CA TYR A 240 -19.99 8.40 1.90
C TYR A 240 -19.24 7.27 2.59
N GLN A 241 -17.94 7.45 2.75
CA GLN A 241 -17.04 6.43 3.27
C GLN A 241 -16.27 7.01 4.46
N MET A 242 -16.04 6.21 5.49
CA MET A 242 -15.33 6.64 6.68
C MET A 242 -14.58 5.49 7.35
N ARG A 243 -13.43 5.81 7.93
CA ARG A 243 -12.62 4.89 8.74
C ARG A 243 -11.85 5.67 9.79
N LEU A 244 -11.27 4.99 10.77
CA LEU A 244 -10.30 5.61 11.69
C LEU A 244 -8.98 5.91 10.96
N THR A 245 -8.13 6.76 11.53
CA THR A 245 -6.82 7.10 10.94
C THR A 245 -5.74 6.07 11.20
N ILE A 246 -5.87 5.30 12.29
CA ILE A 246 -4.84 4.36 12.77
C ILE A 246 -4.75 3.17 11.82
N ARG A 247 -3.53 2.89 11.34
CA ARG A 247 -3.17 1.73 10.50
C ARG A 247 -2.41 0.74 11.38
N ASP A 248 -3.11 0.02 12.23
CA ASP A 248 -2.51 -0.79 13.30
C ASP A 248 -1.85 -2.09 12.81
N THR A 249 -2.26 -2.60 11.65
CA THR A 249 -1.74 -3.84 11.06
C THR A 249 -1.69 -3.74 9.53
N PRO A 250 -0.75 -4.42 8.84
CA PRO A 250 -0.87 -4.65 7.40
C PRO A 250 -1.98 -5.68 7.14
N GLY A 251 -2.64 -5.56 6.00
CA GLY A 251 -3.66 -6.47 5.51
C GLY A 251 -3.02 -7.75 5.02
N ALA A 252 -1.94 -7.65 4.23
CA ALA A 252 -1.06 -8.76 3.94
C ALA A 252 0.40 -8.34 4.11
N PHE A 253 1.29 -9.27 4.50
CA PHE A 253 2.63 -8.90 4.93
C PHE A 253 3.73 -9.84 4.46
N PHE A 254 4.77 -9.30 3.82
CA PHE A 254 5.95 -10.03 3.40
C PHE A 254 7.19 -9.40 4.02
N TRP A 255 7.90 -10.18 4.83
CA TRP A 255 9.04 -9.68 5.59
C TRP A 255 10.23 -10.61 5.53
N MET A 256 11.40 -10.07 5.18
CA MET A 256 12.65 -10.83 5.03
C MET A 256 12.47 -12.08 4.18
N SER A 257 11.59 -11.99 3.18
CA SER A 257 11.16 -13.12 2.36
C SER A 257 11.55 -12.91 0.91
N LYS A 258 11.64 -14.01 0.16
CA LYS A 258 12.15 -14.02 -1.20
C LYS A 258 11.24 -14.80 -2.15
N ASP A 259 11.10 -14.33 -3.38
CA ASP A 259 10.36 -15.01 -4.44
C ASP A 259 8.89 -15.29 -4.05
N ILE A 260 8.19 -14.22 -3.66
CA ILE A 260 6.79 -14.28 -3.22
C ILE A 260 5.86 -14.02 -4.39
N ARG A 261 4.83 -14.84 -4.54
CA ARG A 261 3.86 -14.76 -5.64
C ARG A 261 2.43 -14.72 -5.14
N MET A 262 1.65 -13.76 -5.62
CA MET A 262 0.19 -13.66 -5.45
C MET A 262 -0.47 -13.83 -6.82
N ILE A 263 -1.14 -14.95 -7.04
CA ILE A 263 -1.63 -15.33 -8.37
C ILE A 263 -3.13 -15.58 -8.33
N ASN A 264 -3.90 -14.87 -9.15
CA ASN A 264 -5.35 -15.07 -9.27
C ASN A 264 -6.08 -14.95 -7.91
N LEU A 265 -5.98 -13.76 -7.30
CA LEU A 265 -6.59 -13.44 -6.02
C LEU A 265 -7.64 -12.32 -6.17
N ASN A 266 -8.75 -12.44 -5.44
CA ASN A 266 -9.69 -11.35 -5.26
C ASN A 266 -9.61 -10.85 -3.82
N LEU A 267 -9.10 -9.63 -3.63
CA LEU A 267 -8.98 -8.99 -2.33
C LEU A 267 -10.13 -7.98 -2.19
N ARG A 268 -11.13 -8.33 -1.39
CA ARG A 268 -12.38 -7.57 -1.28
C ARG A 268 -12.30 -6.46 -0.24
N TYR A 269 -11.49 -6.65 0.79
CA TYR A 269 -11.22 -5.64 1.80
C TYR A 269 -9.93 -5.93 2.57
N LEU A 270 -9.03 -4.96 2.66
CA LEU A 270 -7.84 -5.04 3.51
C LEU A 270 -7.93 -4.05 4.67
N HIS A 271 -7.93 -4.58 5.90
CA HIS A 271 -7.89 -3.80 7.13
C HIS A 271 -6.49 -3.20 7.38
N GLY A 272 -6.45 -1.96 7.88
CA GLY A 272 -5.22 -1.27 8.21
C GLY A 272 -4.45 -0.82 6.97
N PHE A 273 -3.33 -1.44 6.68
CA PHE A 273 -2.51 -1.13 5.50
C PHE A 273 -2.66 -2.22 4.44
N GLY A 274 -2.31 -2.00 3.17
CA GLY A 274 -2.55 -3.01 2.12
C GLY A 274 -1.64 -4.25 2.20
N VAL A 275 -1.24 -4.71 1.01
CA VAL A 275 -0.18 -5.70 0.83
C VAL A 275 1.16 -4.99 1.01
N LEU A 276 1.84 -5.30 2.11
CA LEU A 276 3.10 -4.66 2.46
C LEU A 276 4.27 -5.64 2.34
N GLY A 277 5.20 -5.35 1.44
CA GLY A 277 6.53 -5.93 1.42
C GLY A 277 7.52 -5.03 2.15
N GLN A 278 8.24 -5.56 3.13
CA GLN A 278 9.37 -4.87 3.74
C GLN A 278 10.62 -5.75 3.75
N THR A 279 11.78 -5.16 3.43
CA THR A 279 13.09 -5.88 3.42
C THR A 279 13.05 -7.24 2.72
N SER A 280 12.26 -7.33 1.65
CA SER A 280 11.99 -8.57 0.91
C SER A 280 12.51 -8.48 -0.53
N GLU A 281 12.67 -9.63 -1.18
CA GLU A 281 13.26 -9.76 -2.51
C GLU A 281 12.30 -10.46 -3.47
N ASN A 282 12.13 -9.95 -4.69
CA ASN A 282 11.30 -10.55 -5.75
C ASN A 282 9.85 -10.82 -5.32
N ILE A 283 8.96 -9.88 -5.62
CA ILE A 283 7.52 -10.01 -5.31
C ILE A 283 6.73 -9.86 -6.61
N THR A 284 5.87 -10.83 -6.89
CA THR A 284 4.98 -10.83 -8.07
C THR A 284 3.52 -10.84 -7.65
N LEU A 285 2.75 -9.92 -8.20
CA LEU A 285 1.30 -9.92 -8.18
C LEU A 285 0.82 -10.05 -9.63
N ASP A 286 0.07 -11.11 -9.92
CA ASP A 286 -0.46 -11.39 -11.25
C ASP A 286 -1.94 -11.79 -11.16
N HIS A 287 -2.80 -11.08 -11.89
CA HIS A 287 -4.26 -11.23 -11.82
C HIS A 287 -4.81 -11.06 -10.39
N VAL A 288 -4.40 -10.00 -9.70
CA VAL A 288 -4.93 -9.64 -8.38
C VAL A 288 -5.95 -8.50 -8.52
N ILE A 289 -7.15 -8.73 -8.01
CA ILE A 289 -8.26 -7.76 -8.08
C ILE A 289 -8.52 -7.20 -6.69
N PHE A 290 -8.27 -5.91 -6.51
CA PHE A 290 -8.59 -5.13 -5.33
C PHE A 290 -9.90 -4.38 -5.54
N ARG A 291 -11.00 -4.96 -5.05
CA ARG A 291 -12.34 -4.40 -5.30
C ARG A 291 -13.40 -4.97 -4.36
N ALA A 292 -14.17 -4.07 -3.74
CA ALA A 292 -15.35 -4.43 -2.96
C ALA A 292 -16.39 -5.13 -3.85
N PRO A 293 -17.15 -6.11 -3.34
CA PRO A 293 -18.20 -6.76 -4.11
C PRO A 293 -19.36 -5.78 -4.37
N GLU A 294 -19.70 -5.55 -5.65
CA GLU A 294 -20.71 -4.56 -6.03
C GLU A 294 -22.09 -4.87 -5.43
N GLU A 295 -22.41 -6.16 -5.30
CA GLU A 295 -23.67 -6.68 -4.83
C GLU A 295 -23.93 -6.41 -3.35
N THR A 296 -22.88 -6.14 -2.55
CA THR A 296 -23.06 -5.84 -1.12
C THR A 296 -23.38 -4.36 -0.89
N GLY A 297 -23.36 -3.52 -1.93
CA GLY A 297 -23.50 -2.07 -1.79
C GLY A 297 -22.26 -1.37 -1.23
N ARG A 298 -21.20 -2.11 -0.90
CA ARG A 298 -19.88 -1.56 -0.56
C ARG A 298 -19.17 -1.08 -1.82
N THR A 299 -18.22 -0.19 -1.59
CA THR A 299 -17.38 0.47 -2.57
C THR A 299 -15.92 0.46 -2.13
N THR A 300 -15.65 0.54 -0.82
CA THR A 300 -14.29 0.58 -0.25
C THR A 300 -13.65 -0.81 -0.18
N ALA A 301 -12.45 -0.94 -0.74
CA ALA A 301 -11.65 -2.18 -0.66
C ALA A 301 -10.33 -2.02 0.09
N GLY A 302 -9.85 -0.79 0.29
CA GLY A 302 -8.56 -0.53 0.94
C GLY A 302 -8.73 0.49 2.05
N TYR A 303 -8.32 0.14 3.28
CA TYR A 303 -8.26 1.09 4.38
C TYR A 303 -7.15 2.14 4.18
N ALA A 304 -6.08 1.78 3.49
CA ALA A 304 -5.02 2.70 3.08
C ALA A 304 -4.52 2.28 1.69
N ASP A 305 -3.22 2.35 1.45
CA ASP A 305 -2.59 1.95 0.20
C ASP A 305 -2.88 0.48 -0.11
N PHE A 306 -2.98 0.07 -1.39
CA PHE A 306 -3.17 -1.35 -1.72
C PHE A 306 -1.88 -2.14 -1.73
N ILE A 307 -0.79 -1.58 -2.26
CA ILE A 307 0.50 -2.22 -2.40
C ILE A 307 1.57 -1.25 -1.91
N GLN A 308 2.29 -1.64 -0.87
CA GLN A 308 3.43 -0.90 -0.34
C GLN A 308 4.68 -1.76 -0.37
N MET A 309 5.76 -1.27 -0.97
CA MET A 309 7.06 -1.94 -0.95
C MET A 309 8.09 -1.00 -0.34
N SER A 310 8.50 -1.29 0.90
CA SER A 310 9.44 -0.47 1.67
C SER A 310 10.78 -1.20 1.83
N GLY A 311 11.84 -0.65 1.24
CA GLY A 311 13.18 -1.23 1.30
C GLY A 311 13.24 -2.66 0.76
N CYS A 312 12.56 -2.93 -0.36
CA CYS A 312 12.64 -4.23 -1.05
C CYS A 312 13.78 -4.25 -2.08
N LYS A 313 14.15 -5.43 -2.59
CA LYS A 313 15.18 -5.58 -3.64
C LYS A 313 14.78 -6.60 -4.70
N GLY A 314 15.65 -6.79 -5.69
CA GLY A 314 15.36 -7.68 -6.82
C GLY A 314 14.30 -7.04 -7.73
N LYS A 315 13.22 -7.74 -8.03
CA LYS A 315 12.16 -7.26 -8.93
C LYS A 315 10.77 -7.27 -8.30
N ILE A 316 10.09 -6.13 -8.32
CA ILE A 316 8.66 -6.04 -8.01
C ILE A 316 7.88 -6.03 -9.32
N LYS A 317 6.99 -7.02 -9.47
CA LYS A 317 6.23 -7.23 -10.71
C LYS A 317 4.74 -7.21 -10.40
N ILE A 318 4.01 -6.28 -11.01
CA ILE A 318 2.56 -6.09 -10.82
C ILE A 318 1.93 -6.13 -12.21
N GLU A 319 1.23 -7.22 -12.52
CA GLU A 319 0.65 -7.44 -13.84
C GLU A 319 -0.81 -7.85 -13.79
N ASN A 320 -1.58 -7.37 -14.76
CA ASN A 320 -2.97 -7.78 -14.96
C ASN A 320 -3.86 -7.55 -13.71
N CYS A 321 -3.51 -6.55 -12.89
CA CYS A 321 -4.21 -6.23 -11.66
C CYS A 321 -5.29 -5.16 -11.88
N TYR A 322 -6.28 -5.14 -10.98
CA TYR A 322 -7.35 -4.16 -10.98
C TYR A 322 -7.43 -3.50 -9.61
N PHE A 323 -7.41 -2.16 -9.58
CA PHE A 323 -7.46 -1.37 -8.35
C PHE A 323 -8.67 -0.45 -8.37
N ALA A 324 -9.53 -0.59 -7.36
CA ALA A 324 -10.64 0.33 -7.17
C ALA A 324 -10.85 0.74 -5.72
N ASN A 325 -10.94 2.06 -5.52
CA ASN A 325 -11.51 2.66 -4.33
C ASN A 325 -10.80 2.25 -3.01
N ALA A 326 -9.48 2.42 -3.01
CA ALA A 326 -8.70 2.51 -1.79
C ALA A 326 -8.89 3.89 -1.12
N HIS A 327 -8.67 3.94 0.18
CA HIS A 327 -8.55 5.18 0.95
C HIS A 327 -7.14 5.78 0.88
N ASP A 328 -6.24 5.26 0.05
CA ASP A 328 -4.95 5.88 -0.30
C ASP A 328 -4.46 5.31 -1.66
N ASP A 329 -3.18 5.48 -1.97
CA ASP A 329 -2.60 5.06 -3.25
C ASP A 329 -2.70 3.55 -3.52
N PRO A 330 -2.98 3.14 -4.76
CA PRO A 330 -2.88 1.74 -5.13
C PRO A 330 -1.47 1.15 -4.98
N ILE A 331 -0.44 1.90 -5.39
CA ILE A 331 0.93 1.41 -5.42
C ILE A 331 1.86 2.50 -4.89
N ASN A 332 2.64 2.17 -3.86
CA ASN A 332 3.76 2.97 -3.38
C ASN A 332 5.00 2.07 -3.18
N ILE A 333 6.09 2.36 -3.90
CA ILE A 333 7.33 1.57 -3.84
C ILE A 333 8.51 2.52 -3.60
N HIS A 334 9.20 2.33 -2.48
CA HIS A 334 10.25 3.23 -2.01
C HIS A 334 11.32 2.53 -1.16
N GLY A 335 12.49 3.17 -1.04
CA GLY A 335 13.43 2.90 0.05
C GLY A 335 13.11 3.76 1.28
N THR A 336 13.87 3.62 2.36
CA THR A 336 13.72 4.50 3.53
C THR A 336 15.01 5.24 3.83
N PHE A 337 14.94 6.58 3.85
CA PHE A 337 16.02 7.39 4.36
C PHE A 337 16.07 7.32 5.89
N GLN A 338 17.27 7.14 6.44
CA GLN A 338 17.52 7.38 7.86
C GLN A 338 18.45 8.57 8.04
N GLN A 339 18.12 9.48 8.95
CA GLN A 339 18.92 10.67 9.20
C GLN A 339 20.19 10.30 9.97
N VAL A 340 21.36 10.78 9.53
CA VAL A 340 22.61 10.67 10.29
C VAL A 340 22.52 11.60 11.50
N VAL A 341 22.48 11.05 12.71
CA VAL A 341 22.31 11.83 13.96
C VAL A 341 23.56 11.87 14.84
N ALA A 342 24.52 10.98 14.61
CA ALA A 342 25.83 11.02 15.25
C ALA A 342 26.90 10.37 14.36
N ILE A 343 28.14 10.87 14.41
CA ILE A 343 29.31 10.31 13.73
C ILE A 343 30.46 10.14 14.73
N SER A 344 31.12 8.97 14.76
CA SER A 344 32.29 8.72 15.61
C SER A 344 33.50 9.57 15.22
N ASP A 345 34.46 9.70 16.14
CA ASP A 345 35.71 10.44 15.90
C ASP A 345 36.53 9.86 14.72
N ASP A 346 36.56 8.53 14.56
CA ASP A 346 37.20 7.86 13.41
C ASP A 346 36.35 7.90 12.14
N ARG A 347 35.14 8.48 12.22
CA ARG A 347 34.11 8.58 11.19
C ARG A 347 33.70 7.24 10.58
N ARG A 348 34.00 6.11 11.22
CA ARG A 348 33.62 4.78 10.72
C ARG A 348 32.35 4.25 11.35
N GLU A 349 31.85 4.87 12.41
CA GLU A 349 30.57 4.51 13.03
C GLU A 349 29.61 5.69 12.94
N ILE A 350 28.38 5.40 12.53
CA ILE A 350 27.30 6.38 12.50
C ILE A 350 26.10 5.84 13.25
N ARG A 351 25.41 6.73 13.94
CA ARG A 351 24.04 6.51 14.39
C ARG A 351 23.10 7.14 13.38
N VAL A 352 22.16 6.36 12.88
CA VAL A 352 21.13 6.78 11.94
C VAL A 352 19.75 6.54 12.53
N ARG A 353 18.78 7.37 12.17
CA ARG A 353 17.46 7.39 12.80
C ARG A 353 16.33 7.41 11.76
N TYR A 354 15.34 6.54 11.96
CA TYR A 354 14.02 6.69 11.36
C TYR A 354 13.34 7.95 11.89
N MET A 355 13.05 8.90 10.99
CA MET A 355 12.46 10.19 11.38
C MET A 355 10.94 10.19 11.32
N HIS A 356 10.34 9.44 10.38
CA HIS A 356 8.90 9.36 10.27
C HIS A 356 8.33 8.36 11.29
N LYS A 357 7.34 8.79 12.08
CA LYS A 357 6.78 7.99 13.19
C LYS A 357 6.10 6.70 12.74
N GLU A 358 5.61 6.65 11.50
CA GLU A 358 4.89 5.51 10.92
C GLU A 358 5.84 4.50 10.26
N THR A 359 7.12 4.82 10.13
CA THR A 359 8.12 3.99 9.46
C THR A 359 9.34 3.81 10.37
N ALA A 360 9.26 2.84 11.28
CA ALA A 360 10.33 2.52 12.23
C ALA A 360 10.13 1.13 12.85
N GLY A 361 11.12 0.65 13.60
CA GLY A 361 11.03 -0.55 14.44
C GLY A 361 11.57 -1.83 13.80
N PHE A 362 11.97 -1.81 12.53
CA PHE A 362 12.52 -2.96 11.80
C PHE A 362 13.95 -2.71 11.26
N PRO A 363 14.73 -3.75 10.94
CA PRO A 363 16.08 -3.61 10.43
C PRO A 363 16.11 -2.95 9.04
N SER A 364 17.02 -2.01 8.81
CA SER A 364 17.23 -1.38 7.48
C SER A 364 18.56 -1.75 6.82
N PHE A 365 19.49 -2.36 7.56
CA PHE A 365 20.86 -2.59 7.10
C PHE A 365 21.34 -3.97 7.56
N ALA A 366 22.18 -4.59 6.73
CA ALA A 366 22.93 -5.80 7.02
C ALA A 366 24.42 -5.62 6.67
N PRO A 367 25.33 -6.41 7.28
CA PRO A 367 26.73 -6.43 6.85
C PRO A 367 26.85 -6.76 5.36
N GLY A 368 27.68 -6.00 4.65
CA GLY A 368 27.86 -6.08 3.20
C GLY A 368 26.94 -5.16 2.39
N ASP A 369 25.94 -4.53 3.00
CA ASP A 369 25.08 -3.59 2.28
C ASP A 369 25.85 -2.34 1.86
N GLU A 370 25.64 -1.93 0.62
CA GLU A 370 26.04 -0.64 0.09
C GLU A 370 25.06 0.47 0.51
N VAL A 371 25.60 1.60 0.97
CA VAL A 371 24.85 2.77 1.41
C VAL A 371 25.34 4.04 0.72
N GLU A 372 24.43 4.99 0.50
CA GLU A 372 24.76 6.30 -0.06
C GLU A 372 24.26 7.44 0.83
N PHE A 373 25.09 8.46 1.01
CA PHE A 373 24.75 9.66 1.78
C PHE A 373 24.16 10.73 0.88
N THR A 374 23.01 11.28 1.29
CA THR A 374 22.26 12.29 0.53
C THR A 374 22.01 13.53 1.38
N SER A 375 22.22 14.70 0.80
CA SER A 375 21.93 15.99 1.44
C SER A 375 20.42 16.15 1.60
N ARG A 376 19.96 16.51 2.81
CA ARG A 376 18.53 16.68 3.10
C ARG A 376 17.90 17.88 2.41
N SER A 377 18.65 18.96 2.18
CA SER A 377 18.07 20.17 1.58
C SER A 377 17.90 20.05 0.07
N THR A 378 18.81 19.34 -0.60
CA THR A 378 18.87 19.27 -2.08
C THR A 378 18.46 17.92 -2.65
N MET A 379 18.34 16.86 -1.83
CA MET A 379 18.14 15.46 -2.27
C MET A 379 19.26 14.94 -3.19
N LEU A 380 20.44 15.58 -3.16
CA LEU A 380 21.58 15.16 -3.98
C LEU A 380 22.56 14.27 -3.19
N PRO A 381 23.06 13.20 -3.81
CA PRO A 381 24.05 12.33 -3.18
C PRO A 381 25.42 12.99 -3.09
N VAL A 382 26.21 12.59 -2.09
CA VAL A 382 27.64 12.89 -2.03
C VAL A 382 28.34 12.06 -3.12
N GLU A 383 28.96 12.74 -4.09
CA GLU A 383 29.47 12.09 -5.30
C GLU A 383 30.62 11.12 -4.98
N ASN A 384 30.63 9.95 -5.66
CA ASN A 384 31.70 8.95 -5.58
C ASN A 384 31.98 8.40 -4.17
N THR A 385 30.96 8.35 -3.30
CA THR A 385 31.13 7.95 -1.89
C THR A 385 30.11 6.89 -1.44
N ILE A 386 30.16 5.73 -2.08
CA ILE A 386 29.43 4.55 -1.59
C ILE A 386 30.13 3.99 -0.35
N GLY A 387 29.39 3.89 0.75
CA GLY A 387 29.82 3.19 1.95
C GLY A 387 29.43 1.72 1.89
N VAL A 388 30.20 0.86 2.56
CA VAL A 388 29.86 -0.55 2.76
C VAL A 388 29.73 -0.79 4.25
N VAL A 389 28.61 -1.39 4.67
CA VAL A 389 28.36 -1.75 6.06
C VAL A 389 29.27 -2.90 6.48
N GLU A 390 30.24 -2.64 7.35
CA GLU A 390 31.09 -3.67 7.95
C GLU A 390 30.31 -4.47 9.00
N LYS A 391 29.55 -3.77 9.86
CA LYS A 391 28.91 -4.36 11.03
C LYS A 391 27.73 -3.53 11.54
N ILE A 392 26.68 -4.22 12.00
CA ILE A 392 25.60 -3.62 12.80
C ILE A 392 26.01 -3.66 14.28
N ILE A 393 26.05 -2.50 14.93
CA ILE A 393 26.38 -2.36 16.36
C ILE A 393 25.12 -2.49 17.21
N SER A 394 24.06 -1.76 16.84
CA SER A 394 22.71 -1.92 17.39
C SER A 394 21.67 -1.54 16.33
N SER A 395 20.51 -2.20 16.35
CA SER A 395 19.38 -1.89 15.47
C SER A 395 18.06 -2.35 16.10
N PRO A 396 16.92 -1.84 15.62
CA PRO A 396 15.65 -2.51 15.79
C PRO A 396 15.69 -3.90 15.15
N THR A 397 14.94 -4.87 15.68
CA THR A 397 14.89 -6.25 15.13
C THR A 397 13.66 -6.50 14.27
N GLY A 398 12.62 -5.66 14.39
CA GLY A 398 11.35 -5.85 13.69
C GLY A 398 10.35 -6.74 14.42
N ASP A 399 10.82 -7.57 15.35
CA ASP A 399 10.04 -8.58 16.08
C ASP A 399 10.18 -8.52 17.61
N SER A 400 10.85 -7.50 18.14
CA SER A 400 11.03 -7.31 19.58
C SER A 400 11.19 -5.83 19.97
N SER A 401 10.50 -5.45 21.04
CA SER A 401 10.63 -4.17 21.77
C SER A 401 11.80 -4.16 22.74
N GLU A 402 12.39 -5.33 23.04
CA GLU A 402 13.50 -5.47 23.98
C GLU A 402 14.85 -5.14 23.31
N VAL A 403 14.96 -3.92 22.78
CA VAL A 403 16.13 -3.39 22.07
C VAL A 403 16.57 -2.04 22.66
N GLU A 404 17.78 -1.58 22.33
CA GLU A 404 18.27 -0.25 22.74
C GLU A 404 17.36 0.87 22.22
N SER A 405 16.92 0.75 20.95
CA SER A 405 16.05 1.73 20.30
C SER A 405 15.27 1.07 19.17
N LEU A 406 14.01 1.48 19.00
CA LEU A 406 13.16 1.12 17.86
C LEU A 406 13.34 2.07 16.66
N THR A 407 14.01 3.20 16.86
CA THR A 407 14.16 4.22 15.82
C THR A 407 15.60 4.38 15.34
N ASP A 408 16.58 3.97 16.16
CA ASP A 408 17.99 4.25 15.91
C ASP A 408 18.73 2.97 15.56
N THR A 409 19.57 3.05 14.53
CA THR A 409 20.54 2.00 14.16
C THR A 409 21.94 2.59 14.27
N VAL A 410 22.87 1.86 14.87
CA VAL A 410 24.30 2.18 14.86
C VAL A 410 25.01 1.19 13.94
N ILE A 411 25.65 1.70 12.90
CA ILE A 411 26.39 0.90 11.92
C ILE A 411 27.85 1.32 11.86
N ARG A 412 28.73 0.34 11.63
CA ARG A 412 30.13 0.55 11.30
C ARG A 412 30.33 0.32 9.81
N LEU A 413 31.07 1.21 9.17
CA LEU A 413 31.41 1.17 7.75
C LEU A 413 32.86 0.72 7.54
N GLU A 414 33.12 0.06 6.41
CA GLU A 414 34.47 -0.37 6.03
C GLU A 414 35.43 0.83 5.86
N SER A 415 34.92 1.96 5.35
CA SER A 415 35.66 3.20 5.16
C SER A 415 35.05 4.36 5.95
N PRO A 416 35.85 5.38 6.34
CA PRO A 416 35.33 6.58 6.98
C PRO A 416 34.25 7.27 6.14
N VAL A 417 33.21 7.77 6.80
CA VAL A 417 32.18 8.62 6.21
C VAL A 417 32.83 9.87 5.61
N PRO A 418 32.45 10.30 4.40
CA PRO A 418 33.03 11.48 3.74
C PRO A 418 32.97 12.72 4.63
N GLU A 419 34.01 13.55 4.61
CA GLU A 419 34.11 14.76 5.46
C GLU A 419 32.93 15.73 5.29
N GLU A 420 32.33 15.78 4.10
CA GLU A 420 31.17 16.61 3.80
C GLU A 420 29.92 16.20 4.59
N VAL A 421 29.76 14.91 4.90
CA VAL A 421 28.60 14.41 5.62
C VAL A 421 28.62 14.93 7.05
N LYS A 422 27.61 15.73 7.38
CA LYS A 422 27.37 16.30 8.71
C LYS A 422 26.12 15.73 9.35
N GLU A 423 26.18 15.57 10.67
CA GLU A 423 25.03 15.20 11.48
C GLU A 423 23.85 16.14 11.20
N ASN A 424 22.66 15.55 11.12
CA ASN A 424 21.37 16.19 10.89
C ASN A 424 21.18 16.90 9.54
N ALA A 425 22.24 17.10 8.75
CA ALA A 425 22.16 17.65 7.40
C ALA A 425 22.06 16.57 6.32
N TYR A 426 22.43 15.33 6.65
CA TYR A 426 22.47 14.20 5.73
C TYR A 426 21.59 13.04 6.18
N VAL A 427 21.11 12.31 5.19
CA VAL A 427 20.44 11.02 5.33
C VAL A 427 21.25 9.94 4.64
N VAL A 428 21.04 8.70 5.05
CA VAL A 428 21.60 7.51 4.43
C VAL A 428 20.48 6.69 3.79
N GLU A 429 20.72 6.19 2.59
CA GLU A 429 19.88 5.21 1.90
C GLU A 429 20.63 3.89 1.80
N ASN A 430 19.94 2.77 2.02
CA ASN A 430 20.45 1.44 1.66
C ASN A 430 20.19 1.15 0.19
N ILE A 431 21.21 1.31 -0.64
CA ILE A 431 21.10 1.15 -2.11
C ILE A 431 21.23 -0.30 -2.56
N THR A 432 21.50 -1.23 -1.63
CA THR A 432 21.37 -2.67 -1.89
C THR A 432 19.91 -3.09 -1.96
N PHE A 433 19.06 -2.42 -1.18
CA PHE A 433 17.61 -2.64 -1.12
C PHE A 433 16.83 -1.63 -1.95
N THR A 434 17.07 -1.66 -3.27
CA THR A 434 16.31 -0.93 -4.29
C THR A 434 15.88 -1.88 -5.41
N PRO A 435 14.57 -2.02 -5.72
CA PRO A 435 14.11 -3.01 -6.68
C PRO A 435 13.94 -2.44 -8.09
N GLU A 436 14.13 -3.28 -9.11
CA GLU A 436 13.52 -3.10 -10.43
C GLU A 436 11.99 -3.18 -10.30
N VAL A 437 11.25 -2.41 -11.10
CA VAL A 437 9.78 -2.38 -11.02
C VAL A 437 9.14 -2.50 -12.38
N GLU A 438 8.12 -3.36 -12.48
CA GLU A 438 7.22 -3.45 -13.63
C GLU A 438 5.77 -3.37 -13.18
N VAL A 439 5.03 -2.38 -13.71
CA VAL A 439 3.59 -2.24 -13.56
C VAL A 439 2.96 -2.30 -14.94
N ARG A 440 2.28 -3.42 -15.26
CA ARG A 440 1.76 -3.65 -16.61
C ARG A 440 0.31 -4.11 -16.65
N ASN A 441 -0.39 -3.68 -17.69
CA ASN A 441 -1.76 -4.13 -18.01
C ASN A 441 -2.75 -3.97 -16.83
N CYS A 442 -2.56 -2.95 -15.99
CA CYS A 442 -3.39 -2.71 -14.82
C CYS A 442 -4.46 -1.64 -15.08
N GLU A 443 -5.56 -1.71 -14.33
CA GLU A 443 -6.59 -0.66 -14.32
C GLU A 443 -6.72 0.00 -12.94
N PHE A 444 -6.82 1.32 -12.92
CA PHE A 444 -6.93 2.14 -11.72
C PHE A 444 -8.20 3.00 -11.79
N ARG A 445 -9.12 2.83 -10.84
CA ARG A 445 -10.46 3.44 -10.88
C ARG A 445 -10.89 3.95 -9.51
N GLU A 446 -11.70 5.00 -9.48
CA GLU A 446 -12.40 5.44 -8.27
C GLU A 446 -11.46 5.81 -7.11
N LEU A 447 -10.30 6.38 -7.41
CA LEU A 447 -9.25 6.71 -6.43
C LEU A 447 -9.15 8.23 -6.25
N PRO A 448 -9.23 8.74 -5.01
CA PRO A 448 -9.10 10.18 -4.75
C PRO A 448 -7.64 10.65 -4.68
N THR A 449 -6.67 9.73 -4.74
CA THR A 449 -5.23 9.99 -4.61
C THR A 449 -4.47 9.65 -5.90
N ARG A 450 -3.17 9.35 -5.76
CA ARG A 450 -2.26 9.00 -6.86
C ARG A 450 -2.55 7.58 -7.33
N GLY A 451 -1.97 7.20 -8.47
CA GLY A 451 -2.06 5.83 -8.98
C GLY A 451 -0.85 4.99 -8.59
N VAL A 452 0.32 5.41 -9.08
CA VAL A 452 1.62 4.77 -8.83
C VAL A 452 2.58 5.82 -8.29
N LEU A 453 2.92 5.72 -7.00
CA LEU A 453 4.03 6.43 -6.39
C LEU A 453 5.28 5.55 -6.45
N ILE A 454 6.33 6.04 -7.10
CA ILE A 454 7.56 5.27 -7.32
C ILE A 454 8.82 6.09 -7.01
N THR A 455 9.64 5.55 -6.10
CA THR A 455 10.93 6.11 -5.72
C THR A 455 11.96 4.98 -5.61
N THR A 456 12.52 4.55 -6.75
CA THR A 456 13.55 3.51 -6.81
C THR A 456 14.57 3.82 -7.90
N ARG A 457 15.83 3.42 -7.69
CA ARG A 457 16.97 3.75 -8.56
C ARG A 457 17.13 2.78 -9.72
N LYS A 458 16.68 1.54 -9.55
CA LYS A 458 16.72 0.52 -10.60
C LYS A 458 15.67 0.82 -11.67
N PRO A 459 15.79 0.20 -12.86
CA PRO A 459 14.83 0.39 -13.95
C PRO A 459 13.36 0.23 -13.53
N VAL A 460 12.54 1.18 -13.95
CA VAL A 460 11.08 1.18 -13.75
C VAL A 460 10.37 1.17 -15.11
N ILE A 461 9.39 0.29 -15.26
CA ILE A 461 8.49 0.24 -16.41
C ILE A 461 7.04 0.36 -15.94
N ILE A 462 6.34 1.41 -16.39
CA ILE A 462 4.90 1.60 -16.24
C ILE A 462 4.29 1.55 -17.63
N GLU A 463 3.68 0.42 -17.99
CA GLU A 463 3.31 0.13 -19.37
C GLU A 463 1.89 -0.45 -19.56
N ASN A 464 1.18 0.00 -20.59
CA ASN A 464 -0.14 -0.54 -20.98
C ASN A 464 -1.23 -0.44 -19.90
N ASN A 465 -1.10 0.49 -18.96
CA ASN A 465 -2.08 0.68 -17.89
C ASN A 465 -3.19 1.66 -18.31
N ALA A 466 -4.31 1.63 -17.59
CA ALA A 466 -5.39 2.59 -17.76
C ALA A 466 -5.79 3.21 -16.41
N PHE A 467 -5.77 4.54 -16.35
CA PHE A 467 -6.10 5.33 -15.18
C PHE A 467 -7.36 6.13 -15.44
N TYR A 468 -8.36 6.01 -14.56
CA TYR A 468 -9.67 6.60 -14.76
C TYR A 468 -10.03 7.55 -13.62
N LYS A 469 -10.05 8.84 -13.93
CA LYS A 469 -10.58 9.91 -13.07
C LYS A 469 -9.97 9.94 -11.67
N LEU A 470 -8.66 9.73 -11.59
CA LEU A 470 -7.93 9.83 -10.31
C LEU A 470 -7.98 11.28 -9.79
N GLY A 471 -8.09 11.42 -8.46
CA GLY A 471 -8.12 12.72 -7.78
C GLY A 471 -6.76 13.40 -7.64
N MET A 472 -5.66 12.67 -7.83
CA MET A 472 -4.29 13.20 -7.93
C MET A 472 -3.54 12.54 -9.10
N ALA A 473 -2.23 12.77 -9.19
CA ALA A 473 -1.37 12.29 -10.27
C ALA A 473 -1.42 10.75 -10.43
N PRO A 474 -1.85 10.23 -11.59
CA PRO A 474 -1.74 8.82 -11.90
C PRO A 474 -0.35 8.20 -11.74
N VAL A 475 0.69 8.95 -12.09
CA VAL A 475 2.08 8.55 -11.81
C VAL A 475 2.74 9.69 -11.06
N TYR A 476 3.23 9.41 -9.85
CA TYR A 476 4.02 10.34 -9.06
C TYR A 476 5.42 9.78 -8.82
N ILE A 477 6.44 10.51 -9.23
CA ILE A 477 7.84 10.23 -8.95
C ILE A 477 8.31 11.26 -7.93
N SER A 478 8.76 10.79 -6.77
CA SER A 478 9.23 11.65 -5.69
C SER A 478 10.60 11.22 -5.17
N CYS A 479 11.07 11.92 -4.13
CA CYS A 479 12.19 11.58 -3.27
C CYS A 479 12.15 12.58 -2.11
N ASP A 480 12.04 12.10 -0.87
CA ASP A 480 11.74 12.98 0.26
C ASP A 480 12.54 12.59 1.50
N ALA A 481 13.27 13.54 2.09
CA ALA A 481 13.92 13.38 3.40
C ALA A 481 13.61 14.53 4.37
N ASN A 482 12.47 15.18 4.16
CA ASN A 482 11.99 16.33 4.92
C ASN A 482 10.61 16.06 5.57
N ASN A 483 9.78 15.22 4.97
CA ASN A 483 8.48 14.82 5.53
C ASN A 483 8.35 13.31 5.75
N TRP A 484 8.21 12.52 4.68
CA TRP A 484 7.96 11.07 4.74
C TRP A 484 9.22 10.22 4.87
N TYR A 485 10.39 10.75 4.50
CA TYR A 485 11.66 10.01 4.49
C TYR A 485 11.65 8.79 3.55
N GLU A 486 10.87 8.87 2.48
CA GLU A 486 10.80 7.86 1.42
C GLU A 486 11.90 8.14 0.38
N SER A 487 12.86 7.23 0.30
CA SER A 487 14.07 7.37 -0.51
C SER A 487 13.92 6.71 -1.89
N GLY A 488 14.88 7.01 -2.76
CA GLY A 488 15.04 6.34 -4.04
C GLY A 488 14.79 7.28 -5.20
N ARG A 489 15.77 8.15 -5.50
CA ARG A 489 15.74 8.91 -6.75
C ARG A 489 15.63 7.94 -7.94
N VAL A 490 14.83 8.27 -8.94
CA VAL A 490 14.83 7.47 -10.16
C VAL A 490 16.02 7.77 -11.06
N GLU A 491 16.61 6.73 -11.64
CA GLU A 491 17.73 6.85 -12.59
C GLU A 491 17.40 6.30 -13.99
N ASP A 492 16.33 5.52 -14.13
CA ASP A 492 15.84 5.01 -15.41
C ASP A 492 14.36 4.63 -15.34
N VAL A 493 13.49 5.41 -16.01
CA VAL A 493 12.03 5.19 -16.00
C VAL A 493 11.47 5.22 -17.41
N VAL A 494 10.60 4.26 -17.71
CA VAL A 494 9.78 4.24 -18.94
C VAL A 494 8.31 4.23 -18.56
N ILE A 495 7.59 5.27 -18.96
CA ILE A 495 6.13 5.38 -18.87
C ILE A 495 5.60 5.34 -20.29
N ARG A 496 5.02 4.21 -20.71
CA ARG A 496 4.62 4.03 -22.11
C ARG A 496 3.29 3.35 -22.35
N ASN A 497 2.64 3.70 -23.46
CA ASN A 497 1.38 3.09 -23.90
C ASN A 497 0.28 3.11 -22.81
N ASN A 498 0.35 4.04 -21.85
CA ASN A 498 -0.67 4.18 -20.83
C ASN A 498 -1.80 5.09 -21.32
N ARG A 499 -2.98 4.92 -20.75
CA ARG A 499 -4.17 5.73 -21.04
C ARG A 499 -4.63 6.44 -19.77
N PHE A 500 -4.66 7.77 -19.81
CA PHE A 500 -5.06 8.60 -18.69
C PHE A 500 -6.36 9.32 -19.02
N TYR A 501 -7.45 8.99 -18.30
CA TYR A 501 -8.79 9.50 -18.57
C TYR A 501 -9.25 10.46 -17.48
N ASN A 502 -9.21 11.76 -17.76
CA ASN A 502 -9.74 12.84 -16.92
C ASN A 502 -9.18 12.84 -15.48
N CYS A 503 -7.90 12.51 -15.33
CA CYS A 503 -7.20 12.51 -14.04
C CYS A 503 -6.80 13.92 -13.61
N GLN A 504 -6.77 14.15 -12.30
CA GLN A 504 -6.44 15.42 -11.64
C GLN A 504 -5.02 15.40 -11.06
N GLY A 505 -4.67 16.38 -10.22
CA GLY A 505 -3.33 16.62 -9.68
C GLY A 505 -2.64 17.81 -10.33
N ASP A 506 -1.40 18.09 -9.93
CA ASP A 506 -0.57 19.14 -10.57
C ASP A 506 -0.12 18.72 -11.97
N GLY A 507 0.09 17.41 -12.19
CA GLY A 507 0.27 16.84 -13.51
C GLY A 507 -0.19 15.39 -13.54
N VAL A 508 -0.61 14.91 -14.71
CA VAL A 508 -0.98 13.49 -14.88
C VAL A 508 0.23 12.57 -14.64
N ILE A 509 1.40 13.00 -15.13
CA ILE A 509 2.69 12.48 -14.69
C ILE A 509 3.36 13.60 -13.92
N PHE A 510 3.51 13.41 -12.62
CA PHE A 510 4.10 14.39 -11.72
C PHE A 510 5.46 13.90 -11.23
N ILE A 511 6.48 14.73 -11.35
CA ILE A 511 7.86 14.40 -10.95
C ILE A 511 8.35 15.52 -10.05
N GLU A 512 8.35 15.29 -8.75
CA GLU A 512 8.73 16.31 -7.78
C GLU A 512 9.45 15.69 -6.56
N PRO A 513 10.77 15.92 -6.42
CA PRO A 513 11.46 15.66 -5.18
C PRO A 513 11.15 16.76 -4.15
N ILE A 514 11.07 16.38 -2.88
CA ILE A 514 10.79 17.31 -1.77
C ILE A 514 12.11 17.94 -1.30
N ILE A 515 12.46 19.07 -1.91
CA ILE A 515 13.68 19.85 -1.64
C ILE A 515 13.38 21.19 -0.98
N THR A 516 14.28 21.66 -0.11
CA THR A 516 14.21 23.02 0.48
C THR A 516 15.19 24.00 -0.17
N GLU A 517 16.20 23.48 -0.88
CA GLU A 517 17.19 24.25 -1.60
C GLU A 517 17.36 23.66 -3.00
N SER A 518 17.29 24.50 -4.03
CA SER A 518 17.59 24.09 -5.40
C SER A 518 19.09 24.07 -5.65
N ALA A 519 19.55 23.09 -6.42
CA ALA A 519 20.90 23.08 -6.98
C ALA A 519 20.80 23.37 -8.48
N GLU A 520 21.33 24.51 -8.93
CA GLU A 520 21.23 24.91 -10.34
C GLU A 520 21.94 23.93 -11.29
N GLU A 521 22.99 23.25 -10.80
CA GLU A 521 23.87 22.45 -11.64
C GLU A 521 23.59 20.94 -11.62
N ARG A 522 22.77 20.45 -10.70
CA ARG A 522 22.53 19.02 -10.51
C ARG A 522 21.05 18.75 -10.32
N THR A 523 20.61 17.61 -10.83
CA THR A 523 19.22 17.16 -10.74
C THR A 523 19.13 15.92 -9.86
N VAL A 524 17.98 15.72 -9.23
CA VAL A 524 17.72 14.57 -8.37
C VAL A 524 17.44 13.34 -9.24
N HIS A 525 16.56 13.47 -10.22
CA HIS A 525 16.11 12.38 -11.08
C HIS A 525 16.84 12.36 -12.42
N LYS A 526 16.91 11.18 -13.04
CA LYS A 526 17.55 10.98 -14.36
C LYS A 526 16.78 10.04 -15.28
N ASN A 527 16.97 10.23 -16.58
CA ASN A 527 16.58 9.34 -17.68
C ASN A 527 15.11 8.87 -17.62
N ILE A 528 14.18 9.82 -17.68
CA ILE A 528 12.74 9.51 -17.67
C ILE A 528 12.20 9.63 -19.10
N ARG A 529 11.57 8.57 -19.59
CA ARG A 529 10.98 8.48 -20.93
C ARG A 529 9.46 8.31 -20.83
N ILE A 530 8.73 9.28 -21.35
CA ILE A 530 7.27 9.33 -21.41
C ILE A 530 6.90 9.20 -22.88
N GLU A 531 6.58 7.98 -23.32
CA GLU A 531 6.42 7.67 -24.73
C GLU A 531 5.06 7.02 -25.08
N LYS A 532 4.43 7.46 -26.17
CA LYS A 532 3.26 6.79 -26.75
C LYS A 532 2.07 6.64 -25.81
N ASN A 533 1.93 7.54 -24.84
CA ASN A 533 0.78 7.55 -23.94
C ASN A 533 -0.37 8.35 -24.56
N SER A 534 -1.60 8.04 -24.14
CA SER A 534 -2.80 8.80 -24.48
C SER A 534 -3.32 9.54 -23.26
N PHE A 535 -3.36 10.86 -23.32
CA PHE A 535 -3.89 11.75 -22.29
C PHE A 535 -5.23 12.31 -22.76
N TYR A 536 -6.26 12.13 -21.94
CA TYR A 536 -7.55 12.79 -22.09
C TYR A 536 -7.71 13.73 -20.89
N LEU A 537 -7.37 14.99 -21.10
CA LEU A 537 -7.20 15.99 -20.06
C LEU A 537 -8.44 16.87 -19.98
N ASN A 538 -8.74 17.31 -18.75
CA ASN A 538 -9.56 18.51 -18.54
C ASN A 538 -8.59 19.69 -18.32
N GLN A 539 -8.60 20.36 -17.16
CA GLN A 539 -7.77 21.55 -16.89
C GLN A 539 -6.37 21.24 -16.28
N ASN A 540 -5.76 20.10 -16.61
CA ASN A 540 -4.55 19.60 -15.94
C ASN A 540 -3.31 19.58 -16.88
N HIS A 541 -2.10 19.59 -16.33
CA HIS A 541 -0.87 19.38 -17.10
C HIS A 541 -0.72 17.89 -17.49
N ALA A 542 -0.22 17.61 -18.70
CA ALA A 542 0.14 16.25 -19.09
C ALA A 542 1.36 15.78 -18.27
N VAL A 543 2.37 16.64 -18.16
CA VAL A 543 3.59 16.40 -17.40
C VAL A 543 3.97 17.66 -16.61
N ASP A 544 4.13 17.51 -15.30
CA ASP A 544 4.78 18.51 -14.46
C ASP A 544 6.04 17.85 -13.87
N ALA A 545 7.21 18.42 -14.17
CA ALA A 545 8.48 17.85 -13.78
C ALA A 545 9.45 18.87 -13.18
N SER A 546 10.10 18.44 -12.10
CA SER A 546 11.11 19.19 -11.37
C SER A 546 12.38 18.35 -11.17
N SER A 547 13.55 18.97 -11.37
CA SER A 547 14.86 18.40 -11.05
C SER A 547 15.14 17.06 -11.76
N VAL A 548 15.01 17.05 -13.09
CA VAL A 548 15.25 15.88 -13.95
C VAL A 548 16.34 16.16 -14.99
N ASP A 549 17.30 15.25 -15.15
CA ASP A 549 18.25 15.26 -16.27
C ASP A 549 17.93 14.13 -17.26
N GLY A 550 17.72 14.46 -18.53
CA GLY A 550 17.37 13.50 -19.58
C GLY A 550 15.90 13.11 -19.57
N LEU A 551 15.00 14.11 -19.55
CA LEU A 551 13.56 13.91 -19.68
C LEU A 551 13.14 13.89 -21.16
N GLN A 552 12.46 12.83 -21.59
CA GLN A 552 11.96 12.66 -22.95
C GLN A 552 10.43 12.51 -22.93
N ILE A 553 9.73 13.35 -23.69
CA ILE A 553 8.28 13.31 -23.87
C ILE A 553 8.00 13.18 -25.37
N ILE A 554 7.81 11.94 -25.85
CA ILE A 554 7.88 11.61 -27.27
C ILE A 554 6.67 10.79 -27.75
N ASP A 555 6.14 11.12 -28.93
CA ASP A 555 5.08 10.36 -29.62
C ASP A 555 3.78 10.20 -28.79
N ASN A 556 3.50 11.09 -27.85
CA ASN A 556 2.28 11.05 -27.05
C ASN A 556 1.09 11.66 -27.80
N GLU A 557 -0.12 11.26 -27.40
CA GLU A 557 -1.38 11.79 -27.89
C GLU A 557 -2.11 12.49 -26.74
N ILE A 558 -2.40 13.79 -26.91
CA ILE A 558 -2.93 14.64 -25.84
C ILE A 558 -4.19 15.33 -26.33
N HIS A 559 -5.32 14.93 -25.76
CA HIS A 559 -6.64 15.56 -25.94
C HIS A 559 -6.90 16.46 -24.74
N TYR A 560 -7.29 17.72 -24.96
CA TYR A 560 -7.50 18.72 -23.90
C TYR A 560 -8.63 19.68 -24.28
N SER A 561 -9.30 20.27 -23.28
CA SER A 561 -10.55 21.02 -23.48
C SER A 561 -10.39 22.54 -23.39
N GLN A 562 -9.26 23.05 -22.88
CA GLN A 562 -9.04 24.48 -22.69
C GLN A 562 -8.03 25.03 -23.70
N LYS A 563 -8.44 26.05 -24.44
CA LYS A 563 -7.54 26.81 -25.31
C LYS A 563 -6.42 27.46 -24.48
N ASP A 564 -5.18 27.37 -24.97
CA ASP A 564 -3.97 27.89 -24.34
C ASP A 564 -3.61 27.23 -22.98
N GLN A 565 -4.12 26.00 -22.74
CA GLN A 565 -3.74 25.19 -21.58
C GLN A 565 -2.24 24.83 -21.62
N GLU A 566 -1.55 25.06 -20.51
CA GLU A 566 -0.15 24.64 -20.35
C GLU A 566 -0.12 23.11 -20.19
N LEU A 567 0.53 22.40 -21.11
CA LEU A 567 0.57 20.92 -21.09
C LEU A 567 1.82 20.38 -20.38
N TYR A 568 2.90 21.15 -20.37
CA TYR A 568 4.20 20.73 -19.85
C TYR A 568 4.78 21.81 -18.96
N VAL A 569 5.05 21.48 -17.70
CA VAL A 569 5.71 22.38 -16.76
C VAL A 569 7.07 21.79 -16.39
N MET A 570 8.13 22.57 -16.55
CA MET A 570 9.52 22.12 -16.36
C MET A 570 10.27 23.05 -15.42
N ARG A 571 10.72 22.54 -14.28
CA ARG A 571 11.48 23.29 -13.27
C ARG A 571 12.84 22.64 -13.03
N ALA A 572 13.94 23.40 -13.13
CA ALA A 572 15.30 22.89 -12.92
C ALA A 572 15.62 21.58 -13.69
N CYS A 573 15.07 21.40 -14.88
CA CYS A 573 15.30 20.23 -15.71
C CYS A 573 16.42 20.49 -16.74
N LYS A 574 17.20 19.44 -17.05
CA LYS A 574 18.30 19.46 -18.01
C LYS A 574 18.08 18.40 -19.10
N ASN A 575 18.58 18.68 -20.31
CA ASN A 575 18.49 17.76 -21.46
C ASN A 575 17.05 17.28 -21.75
N VAL A 576 16.10 18.22 -21.77
CA VAL A 576 14.68 17.93 -22.03
C VAL A 576 14.42 17.84 -23.54
N GLN A 577 13.72 16.79 -23.96
CA GLN A 577 13.29 16.57 -25.33
C GLN A 577 11.77 16.39 -25.40
N ILE A 578 11.09 17.24 -26.16
CA ILE A 578 9.63 17.17 -26.39
C ILE A 578 9.42 17.12 -27.90
N GLU A 579 9.06 15.95 -28.43
CA GLU A 579 9.05 15.71 -29.88
C GLU A 579 7.87 14.83 -30.32
N ASN A 580 7.34 15.09 -31.51
CA ASN A 580 6.31 14.28 -32.18
C ASN A 580 5.02 14.01 -31.37
N ASN A 581 4.75 14.80 -30.33
CA ASN A 581 3.48 14.74 -29.61
C ASN A 581 2.35 15.32 -30.49
N ARG A 582 1.18 14.69 -30.44
CA ARG A 582 -0.01 15.10 -31.19
C ARG A 582 -1.02 15.67 -30.21
N GLU A 583 -1.32 16.95 -30.38
CA GLU A 583 -2.17 17.73 -29.48
C GLU A 583 -3.50 18.05 -30.16
N TYR A 584 -4.61 17.74 -29.48
CA TYR A 584 -5.98 17.86 -29.97
C TYR A 584 -6.80 18.70 -28.99
N LEU A 585 -7.21 19.90 -29.41
CA LEU A 585 -8.18 20.70 -28.68
C LEU A 585 -9.58 20.16 -28.97
N GLU A 586 -10.25 19.63 -27.95
CA GLU A 586 -11.65 19.20 -28.04
C GLU A 586 -12.59 20.43 -28.03
N GLU A 587 -13.55 20.47 -28.96
CA GLU A 587 -14.54 21.56 -29.11
C GLU A 587 -15.69 21.51 -28.09
#